data_AF-A0A0S8BXK9-F1
#
_entry.id   AF-A0A0S8BXK9-F1
#
_cell.length_a   1.000
_cell.length_b   1.000
_cell.length_c   1.000
_cell.angle_alpha   90.00
_cell.angle_beta   90.00
_cell.angle_gamma   90.00
#
_symmetry.space_group_name_H-M   'P 1'
#
loop_
_entity.id
_entity.type
_entity.pdbx_description
1 polymer ?
#
loop_
_entity_poly.entity_id
_entity_poly.type
_entity_poly.pdbx_seq_one_letter_code
_entity_poly.pdbx_strand_id
1 'polypeptide(L)'
;MIALWGCDTLGEFRTDEGEVYRGDIAGVNDPLNCPDGIDCSFIRRGFPSGVTLELTFDPDRQYDEPGSISTSGEDCGPTFEQTPLLPIAPLAHDQLGLYDFPGGGRVRNFIFVARPESGPLAGRDAMVFISLIRGGSIEVRVIAGGVVLRAEGSIICDPADCAELNSGQCDYFGVFTLEREQL
;
A
#
# COMPACT_ATOMS: atom_id res chain seq x y z
N MET A 1 -40.60 -11.60 -16.92
CA MET A 1 -39.98 -10.47 -16.21
C MET A 1 -38.82 -11.06 -15.41
N ILE A 2 -37.63 -11.08 -16.00
CA ILE A 2 -36.43 -11.64 -15.36
C ILE A 2 -35.76 -10.47 -14.63
N ALA A 3 -35.78 -10.50 -13.30
CA ALA A 3 -35.07 -9.54 -12.48
C ALA A 3 -33.57 -9.81 -12.62
N LEU A 4 -32.84 -8.91 -13.29
CA LEU A 4 -31.38 -8.86 -13.24
C LEU A 4 -31.00 -8.31 -11.86
N TRP A 5 -30.72 -9.21 -10.92
CA TRP A 5 -29.94 -8.86 -9.74
C TRP A 5 -28.51 -8.66 -10.25
N GLY A 6 -28.13 -7.42 -10.52
CA GLY A 6 -26.71 -7.06 -10.69
C GLY A 6 -26.04 -7.20 -9.33
N CYS A 7 -25.70 -8.42 -8.96
CA CYS A 7 -25.13 -8.76 -7.66
C CYS A 7 -23.73 -8.17 -7.55
N ASP A 8 -23.56 -7.39 -6.48
CA ASP A 8 -22.31 -6.90 -5.89
C ASP A 8 -21.08 -7.78 -6.20
N THR A 9 -20.27 -7.34 -7.16
CA THR A 9 -19.09 -8.07 -7.62
C THR A 9 -17.88 -7.87 -6.71
N LEU A 10 -17.94 -6.92 -5.78
CA LEU A 10 -16.78 -6.54 -4.98
C LEU A 10 -16.87 -7.02 -3.54
N GLY A 11 -18.05 -7.41 -3.07
CA GLY A 11 -18.23 -8.03 -1.75
C GLY A 11 -17.32 -9.24 -1.50
N GLU A 12 -16.84 -9.92 -2.56
CA GLU A 12 -15.85 -11.00 -2.43
C GLU A 12 -14.50 -10.53 -1.87
N PHE A 13 -14.20 -9.23 -1.87
CA PHE A 13 -12.97 -8.61 -1.33
C PHE A 13 -13.17 -7.97 0.05
N ARG A 14 -14.38 -8.01 0.60
CA ARG A 14 -14.63 -7.49 1.95
C ARG A 14 -14.00 -8.43 2.99
N THR A 15 -13.31 -7.85 3.97
CA THR A 15 -12.88 -8.55 5.20
C THR A 15 -14.00 -8.52 6.23
N ASP A 16 -14.43 -9.68 6.73
CA ASP A 16 -15.35 -9.78 7.86
C ASP A 16 -14.58 -9.78 9.22
N GLU A 17 -15.30 -9.87 10.33
CA GLU A 17 -14.69 -9.92 11.67
C GLU A 17 -13.75 -11.13 11.80
N GLY A 18 -12.50 -10.88 12.19
CA GLY A 18 -11.46 -11.92 12.30
C GLY A 18 -10.80 -12.29 10.97
N GLU A 19 -11.09 -11.57 9.87
CA GLU A 19 -10.38 -11.72 8.60
C GLU A 19 -9.41 -10.56 8.35
N VAL A 20 -8.29 -10.85 7.69
CA VAL A 20 -7.32 -9.85 7.24
C VAL A 20 -6.75 -10.26 5.90
N TYR A 21 -6.38 -9.29 5.07
CA TYR A 21 -5.49 -9.52 3.94
C TYR A 21 -4.05 -9.36 4.42
N ARG A 22 -3.21 -10.40 4.28
CA ARG A 22 -1.82 -10.36 4.70
C ARG A 22 -0.89 -10.81 3.56
N GLY A 23 0.28 -10.21 3.50
CA GLY A 23 1.33 -10.67 2.59
C GLY A 23 2.59 -9.82 2.65
N ASP A 24 3.63 -10.30 1.97
CA ASP A 24 4.96 -9.75 2.07
C ASP A 24 5.25 -8.72 0.96
N ILE A 25 6.19 -7.84 1.27
CA ILE A 25 6.72 -6.88 0.31
C ILE A 25 7.47 -7.59 -0.82
N ALA A 26 7.14 -7.21 -2.05
CA ALA A 26 7.82 -7.66 -3.24
C ALA A 26 9.17 -6.94 -3.42
N GLY A 27 10.05 -7.59 -4.19
CA GLY A 27 11.37 -7.08 -4.53
C GLY A 27 12.48 -7.93 -3.92
N VAL A 28 13.50 -8.18 -4.71
CA VAL A 28 14.77 -8.77 -4.26
C VAL A 28 15.81 -7.66 -4.21
N ASN A 29 16.79 -7.76 -3.31
CA ASN A 29 17.87 -6.78 -3.24
C ASN A 29 18.52 -6.60 -4.63
N ASP A 30 18.53 -5.36 -5.11
CA ASP A 30 19.04 -4.96 -6.41
C ASP A 30 20.26 -4.02 -6.27
N PRO A 31 21.47 -4.58 -6.06
CA PRO A 31 22.67 -3.77 -5.81
C PRO A 31 23.10 -2.93 -7.01
N LEU A 32 22.49 -3.11 -8.19
CA LEU A 32 22.79 -2.29 -9.37
C LEU A 32 22.01 -0.97 -9.38
N ASN A 33 20.84 -0.95 -8.75
CA ASN A 33 19.95 0.21 -8.69
C ASN A 33 19.85 0.83 -7.28
N CYS A 34 20.46 0.18 -6.29
CA CYS A 34 20.54 0.64 -4.91
C CYS A 34 21.96 1.10 -4.59
N PRO A 35 22.16 2.36 -4.13
CA PRO A 35 23.47 2.84 -3.76
C PRO A 35 24.00 2.07 -2.54
N ASP A 36 25.32 1.92 -2.48
CA ASP A 36 26.07 1.51 -1.29
C ASP A 36 25.63 0.19 -0.62
N GLY A 37 24.99 -0.71 -1.36
CA GLY A 37 24.56 -2.01 -0.85
C GLY A 37 23.31 -1.96 0.02
N ILE A 38 22.60 -0.83 0.03
CA ILE A 38 21.33 -0.64 0.71
C ILE A 38 20.33 -1.70 0.24
N ASP A 39 19.58 -2.29 1.18
CA ASP A 39 18.54 -3.27 0.87
C ASP A 39 17.33 -2.62 0.19
N CYS A 40 17.40 -2.47 -1.14
CA CYS A 40 16.32 -1.88 -1.93
C CYS A 40 16.10 -2.63 -3.25
N SER A 41 15.09 -2.23 -4.02
CA SER A 41 14.91 -2.67 -5.41
C SER A 41 14.17 -1.61 -6.22
N PHE A 42 14.04 -1.79 -7.54
CA PHE A 42 13.24 -0.90 -8.37
C PHE A 42 11.76 -0.82 -7.94
N ILE A 43 11.26 -1.81 -7.19
CA ILE A 43 9.90 -1.86 -6.63
C ILE A 43 9.85 -1.77 -5.09
N ARG A 44 10.97 -1.50 -4.43
CA ARG A 44 11.06 -1.39 -2.97
C ARG A 44 12.08 -0.35 -2.53
N ARG A 45 11.63 0.68 -1.81
CA ARG A 45 12.46 1.71 -1.16
C ARG A 45 11.81 2.13 0.15
N GLY A 46 12.63 2.43 1.16
CA GLY A 46 12.19 2.84 2.50
C GLY A 46 11.64 1.70 3.37
N PHE A 47 11.38 0.53 2.78
CA PHE A 47 10.99 -0.69 3.47
C PHE A 47 12.11 -1.73 3.37
N PRO A 48 12.47 -2.43 4.45
CA PRO A 48 13.35 -3.59 4.38
C PRO A 48 12.71 -4.74 3.60
N SER A 49 13.53 -5.71 3.18
CA SER A 49 13.00 -6.99 2.67
C SER A 49 12.23 -7.76 3.75
N GLY A 50 11.19 -8.49 3.33
CA GLY A 50 10.42 -9.34 4.23
C GLY A 50 9.42 -8.60 5.13
N VAL A 51 9.21 -7.29 4.94
CA VAL A 51 8.11 -6.57 5.60
C VAL A 51 6.78 -7.16 5.18
N THR A 52 5.94 -7.44 6.15
CA THR A 52 4.57 -7.91 5.95
C THR A 52 3.61 -6.74 6.09
N LEU A 53 2.61 -6.66 5.22
CA LEU A 53 1.50 -5.73 5.31
C LEU A 53 0.21 -6.48 5.61
N GLU A 54 -0.58 -5.92 6.52
CA GLU A 54 -1.93 -6.32 6.83
C GLU A 54 -2.92 -5.25 6.36
N LEU A 55 -4.05 -5.68 5.82
CA LEU A 55 -5.12 -4.83 5.32
C LEU A 55 -6.48 -5.37 5.80
N THR A 56 -7.25 -4.51 6.45
CA THR A 56 -8.72 -4.67 6.50
C THR A 56 -9.32 -3.80 5.41
N PHE A 57 -10.32 -4.34 4.70
CA PHE A 57 -10.87 -3.64 3.54
C PHE A 57 -12.37 -3.91 3.35
N ASP A 58 -13.13 -2.84 3.14
CA ASP A 58 -14.54 -2.88 2.76
C ASP A 58 -14.78 -2.02 1.50
N PRO A 59 -14.94 -2.64 0.32
CA PRO A 59 -15.16 -1.91 -0.93
C PRO A 59 -16.52 -1.19 -0.99
N ASP A 60 -17.50 -1.58 -0.17
CA ASP A 60 -18.80 -0.92 -0.09
C ASP A 60 -18.72 0.38 0.73
N ARG A 61 -17.75 0.45 1.64
CA ARG A 61 -17.48 1.63 2.48
C ARG A 61 -16.32 2.48 1.97
N GLN A 62 -15.95 2.33 0.70
CA GLN A 62 -14.82 3.02 0.05
C GLN A 62 -14.80 4.56 0.16
N TYR A 63 -15.93 5.20 0.48
CA TYR A 63 -16.05 6.66 0.58
C TYR A 63 -16.15 7.19 2.02
N ASP A 64 -16.18 6.30 3.01
CA ASP A 64 -16.37 6.65 4.42
C ASP A 64 -15.30 5.97 5.28
N GLU A 65 -15.35 4.64 5.37
CA GLU A 65 -14.45 3.83 6.19
C GLU A 65 -13.99 2.60 5.38
N PRO A 66 -13.10 2.78 4.39
CA PRO A 66 -12.62 1.71 3.53
C PRO A 66 -11.84 0.63 4.28
N GLY A 67 -11.29 0.93 5.46
CA GLY A 67 -10.48 0.01 6.25
C GLY A 67 -9.14 0.61 6.68
N SER A 68 -8.17 -0.23 7.00
CA SER A 68 -6.89 0.19 7.58
C SER A 68 -5.74 -0.70 7.14
N ILE A 69 -4.52 -0.16 7.21
CA ILE A 69 -3.28 -0.91 6.96
C ILE A 69 -2.38 -0.93 8.20
N SER A 70 -1.68 -2.04 8.39
CA SER A 70 -0.60 -2.18 9.36
C SER A 70 0.61 -2.82 8.69
N THR A 71 1.81 -2.52 9.16
CA THR A 71 3.03 -3.22 8.71
C THR A 71 3.79 -3.82 9.88
N SER A 72 4.59 -4.84 9.60
CA SER A 72 5.46 -5.46 10.58
C SER A 72 6.71 -6.05 9.91
N GLY A 73 7.76 -6.28 10.70
CA GLY A 73 9.05 -6.78 10.22
C GLY A 73 10.10 -5.71 9.96
N GLU A 74 9.75 -4.43 10.08
CA GLU A 74 10.71 -3.33 10.05
C GLU A 74 11.56 -3.24 11.34
N ASP A 75 12.86 -2.96 11.19
CA ASP A 75 13.78 -2.78 12.32
C ASP A 75 13.50 -1.50 13.12
N CYS A 76 12.98 -0.46 12.46
CA CYS A 76 12.76 0.87 13.05
C CYS A 76 11.35 1.06 13.64
N GLY A 77 10.63 -0.05 13.84
CA GLY A 77 9.22 -0.05 14.18
C GLY A 77 8.31 0.05 12.96
N PRO A 78 7.02 -0.28 13.13
CA PRO A 78 6.07 -0.36 12.03
C PRO A 78 5.90 1.01 11.34
N THR A 79 5.88 0.98 10.02
CA THR A 79 5.56 2.15 9.21
C THR A 79 4.09 2.56 9.35
N PHE A 80 3.21 1.57 9.51
CA PHE A 80 1.78 1.77 9.72
C PHE A 80 1.30 0.93 10.91
N GLU A 81 0.56 1.55 11.82
CA GLU A 81 -0.12 0.89 12.95
C GLU A 81 -1.61 1.17 12.85
N GLN A 82 -2.39 0.20 12.36
CA GLN A 82 -3.85 0.34 12.15
C GLN A 82 -4.23 1.66 11.47
N THR A 83 -3.41 2.10 10.52
CA THR A 83 -3.54 3.42 9.93
C THR A 83 -4.75 3.43 8.98
N PRO A 84 -5.73 4.32 9.18
CA PRO A 84 -6.94 4.33 8.38
C PRO A 84 -6.62 4.74 6.94
N LEU A 85 -7.31 4.10 6.00
CA LEU A 85 -7.33 4.49 4.60
C LEU A 85 -8.33 5.64 4.43
N LEU A 86 -7.86 6.78 3.94
CA LEU A 86 -8.65 8.00 3.79
C LEU A 86 -9.06 8.17 2.32
N PRO A 87 -10.37 8.20 2.02
CA PRO A 87 -10.86 8.46 0.67
C PRO A 87 -10.44 9.84 0.15
N ILE A 88 -10.00 9.90 -1.10
CA ILE A 88 -9.68 11.16 -1.77
C ILE A 88 -10.91 11.58 -2.58
N ALA A 89 -11.71 12.50 -2.04
CA ALA A 89 -13.03 12.84 -2.59
C ALA A 89 -13.07 13.16 -4.10
N PRO A 90 -12.09 13.85 -4.72
CA PRO A 90 -12.09 14.03 -6.18
C PRO A 90 -11.81 12.75 -6.98
N LEU A 91 -11.02 11.81 -6.44
CA LEU A 91 -10.65 10.55 -7.10
C LEU A 91 -11.73 9.46 -6.93
N ALA A 92 -12.71 9.68 -6.06
CA ALA A 92 -13.93 8.86 -5.96
C ALA A 92 -14.69 8.75 -7.29
N HIS A 93 -14.50 9.73 -8.18
CA HIS A 93 -15.09 9.78 -9.52
C HIS A 93 -14.06 9.49 -10.63
N ASP A 94 -12.90 8.94 -10.30
CA ASP A 94 -11.85 8.67 -11.28
C ASP A 94 -12.27 7.57 -12.26
N GLN A 95 -12.71 8.00 -13.44
CA GLN A 95 -13.06 7.10 -14.54
C GLN A 95 -11.86 6.33 -15.09
N LEU A 96 -10.61 6.76 -14.81
CA LEU A 96 -9.42 5.99 -15.18
C LEU A 96 -9.27 4.72 -14.34
N GLY A 97 -9.80 4.69 -13.12
CA GLY A 97 -9.89 3.48 -12.30
C GLY A 97 -10.82 2.40 -12.87
N LEU A 98 -11.67 2.76 -13.85
CA LEU A 98 -12.56 1.87 -14.58
C LEU A 98 -11.94 1.32 -15.88
N TYR A 99 -10.80 1.87 -16.33
CA TYR A 99 -10.14 1.39 -17.53
C TYR A 99 -9.31 0.14 -17.22
N ASP A 100 -9.58 -0.91 -18.00
CA ASP A 100 -8.77 -2.13 -18.01
C ASP A 100 -7.45 -1.82 -18.72
N PHE A 101 -6.42 -1.48 -17.95
CA PHE A 101 -5.06 -1.34 -18.48
C PHE A 101 -4.54 -2.74 -18.82
N PRO A 102 -3.99 -2.97 -20.03
CA PRO A 102 -3.51 -4.29 -20.43
C PRO A 102 -2.51 -4.84 -19.40
N GLY A 103 -2.98 -5.80 -18.60
CA GLY A 103 -2.26 -6.29 -17.42
C GLY A 103 -3.13 -7.11 -16.46
N GLY A 104 -3.22 -8.42 -16.69
CA GLY A 104 -3.21 -9.41 -15.60
C GLY A 104 -4.47 -9.64 -14.76
N GLY A 105 -5.67 -9.18 -15.17
CA GLY A 105 -6.91 -9.56 -14.48
C GLY A 105 -7.26 -8.72 -13.26
N ARG A 106 -6.84 -7.46 -13.21
CA ARG A 106 -7.31 -6.48 -12.23
C ARG A 106 -8.82 -6.24 -12.42
N VAL A 107 -9.57 -6.29 -11.32
CA VAL A 107 -11.03 -6.06 -11.31
C VAL A 107 -11.35 -4.58 -11.07
N ARG A 108 -10.66 -3.95 -10.11
CA ARG A 108 -10.83 -2.53 -9.76
C ARG A 108 -9.60 -2.00 -9.04
N ASN A 109 -9.33 -0.71 -9.20
CA ASN A 109 -8.30 0.00 -8.44
C ASN A 109 -8.95 1.07 -7.55
N PHE A 110 -8.41 1.24 -6.34
CA PHE A 110 -8.72 2.32 -5.43
C PHE A 110 -7.45 3.09 -5.09
N ILE A 111 -7.61 4.37 -4.75
CA ILE A 111 -6.53 5.25 -4.34
C ILE A 111 -6.97 5.93 -3.05
N PHE A 112 -6.17 5.78 -2.00
CA PHE A 112 -6.38 6.33 -0.67
C PHE A 112 -5.15 7.13 -0.22
N VAL A 113 -5.34 7.95 0.81
CA VAL A 113 -4.23 8.46 1.62
C VAL A 113 -4.18 7.65 2.92
N ALA A 114 -2.99 7.30 3.37
CA ALA A 114 -2.74 6.87 4.73
C ALA A 114 -1.84 7.91 5.41
N ARG A 115 -2.20 8.33 6.62
CA ARG A 115 -1.41 9.25 7.44
C ARG A 115 -1.11 8.59 8.78
N PRO A 116 0.04 7.91 8.92
CA PRO A 116 0.39 7.27 10.18
C PRO A 116 0.72 8.33 11.24
N GLU A 117 0.42 8.01 12.50
CA GLU A 117 0.67 8.87 13.66
C GLU A 117 2.05 8.58 14.31
N SER A 118 2.61 7.43 14.01
CA SER A 118 3.87 6.90 14.55
C SER A 118 4.77 6.36 13.42
N GLY A 119 5.99 5.96 13.78
CA GLY A 119 6.95 5.35 12.85
C GLY A 119 7.60 6.33 11.86
N PRO A 120 8.36 5.78 10.89
CA PRO A 120 9.14 6.59 9.94
C PRO A 120 8.35 7.55 9.03
N LEU A 121 7.05 7.28 8.85
CA LEU A 121 6.15 8.12 8.07
C LEU A 121 5.25 9.02 8.93
N ALA A 122 5.47 9.09 10.25
CA ALA A 122 4.63 9.87 11.17
C ALA A 122 4.35 11.29 10.65
N GLY A 123 3.06 11.62 10.52
CA GLY A 123 2.60 12.94 10.06
C GLY A 123 2.78 13.23 8.57
N ARG A 124 3.25 12.26 7.76
CA ARG A 124 3.38 12.37 6.31
C ARG A 124 2.22 11.65 5.62
N ASP A 125 1.82 12.16 4.46
CA ASP A 125 0.83 11.49 3.61
C ASP A 125 1.52 10.44 2.74
N ALA A 126 1.04 9.20 2.85
CA ALA A 126 1.35 8.13 1.92
C ALA A 126 0.14 7.91 0.99
N MET A 127 0.39 7.88 -0.32
CA MET A 127 -0.61 7.40 -1.28
C MET A 127 -0.62 5.88 -1.27
N VAL A 128 -1.80 5.29 -1.13
CA VAL A 128 -2.00 3.84 -1.10
C VAL A 128 -2.92 3.46 -2.26
N PHE A 129 -2.41 2.62 -3.15
CA PHE A 129 -3.17 2.05 -4.26
C PHE A 129 -3.57 0.62 -3.89
N ILE A 130 -4.86 0.30 -3.98
CA ILE A 130 -5.38 -1.04 -3.75
C ILE A 130 -5.90 -1.55 -5.09
N SER A 131 -5.31 -2.63 -5.61
CA SER A 131 -5.72 -3.26 -6.85
C SER A 131 -6.33 -4.62 -6.53
N LEU A 132 -7.63 -4.77 -6.79
CA LEU A 132 -8.34 -6.03 -6.62
C LEU A 132 -8.01 -6.95 -7.80
N ILE A 133 -7.53 -8.16 -7.52
CA ILE A 133 -7.11 -9.12 -8.55
C ILE A 133 -8.14 -10.24 -8.66
N ARG A 134 -8.48 -10.63 -9.89
CA ARG A 134 -9.33 -11.79 -10.13
C ARG A 134 -8.73 -13.02 -9.46
N GLY A 135 -9.53 -13.68 -8.62
CA GLY A 135 -9.07 -14.80 -7.79
C GLY A 135 -9.02 -14.48 -6.29
N GLY A 136 -9.28 -13.24 -5.90
CA GLY A 136 -9.53 -12.84 -4.52
C GLY A 136 -8.34 -12.19 -3.81
N SER A 137 -7.15 -12.13 -4.44
CA SER A 137 -5.97 -11.48 -3.90
C SER A 137 -5.97 -9.96 -4.14
N ILE A 138 -5.15 -9.24 -3.36
CA ILE A 138 -5.04 -7.79 -3.43
C ILE A 138 -3.57 -7.39 -3.62
N GLU A 139 -3.30 -6.50 -4.57
CA GLU A 139 -2.01 -5.82 -4.67
C GLU A 139 -2.12 -4.44 -4.00
N VAL A 140 -1.27 -4.17 -3.00
CA VAL A 140 -1.16 -2.86 -2.36
C VAL A 140 0.13 -2.19 -2.80
N ARG A 141 0.05 -0.95 -3.27
CA ARG A 141 1.21 -0.12 -3.58
C ARG A 141 1.22 1.12 -2.71
N VAL A 142 2.33 1.36 -2.02
CA VAL A 142 2.52 2.51 -1.13
C VAL A 142 3.53 3.45 -1.75
N ILE A 143 3.23 4.75 -1.79
CA ILE A 143 4.11 5.80 -2.28
C ILE A 143 4.09 6.98 -1.30
N ALA A 144 5.24 7.35 -0.76
CA ALA A 144 5.39 8.59 -0.01
C ALA A 144 6.70 9.27 -0.41
N GLY A 145 6.62 10.51 -0.89
CA GLY A 145 7.81 11.30 -1.23
C GLY A 145 8.45 11.93 0.01
N GLY A 146 9.77 12.09 -0.01
CA GLY A 146 10.52 12.87 0.98
C GLY A 146 10.03 14.32 1.07
N VAL A 147 10.14 14.93 2.25
CA VAL A 147 9.67 16.32 2.49
C VAL A 147 10.63 17.37 1.93
N VAL A 148 11.84 16.98 1.51
CA VAL A 148 12.86 17.90 0.98
C VAL A 148 12.85 17.89 -0.54
N LEU A 149 12.34 18.98 -1.13
CA LEU A 149 12.50 19.25 -2.56
C LEU A 149 13.99 19.52 -2.84
N ARG A 150 14.70 18.54 -3.41
CA ARG A 150 16.04 18.74 -3.96
C ARG A 150 16.00 18.70 -5.48
N ALA A 151 16.97 19.36 -6.10
CA ALA A 151 17.17 19.34 -7.55
C ALA A 151 17.54 17.94 -8.08
N GLU A 152 17.93 17.02 -7.20
CA GLU A 152 18.50 15.71 -7.53
C GLU A 152 17.59 14.57 -7.05
N GLY A 153 16.43 14.42 -7.68
CA GLY A 153 15.68 13.16 -7.71
C GLY A 153 15.25 12.55 -6.35
N SER A 154 15.12 11.23 -6.35
CA SER A 154 14.60 10.39 -5.26
C SER A 154 15.67 10.10 -4.20
N ILE A 155 15.33 10.17 -2.91
CA ILE A 155 16.22 9.84 -1.78
C ILE A 155 15.96 8.39 -1.33
N ILE A 156 16.91 7.52 -1.64
CA ILE A 156 16.92 6.12 -1.17
C ILE A 156 17.72 6.08 0.12
N CYS A 157 17.06 5.74 1.22
CA CYS A 157 17.68 5.59 2.53
C CYS A 157 17.90 4.11 2.85
N ASP A 158 18.85 3.85 3.75
CA ASP A 158 19.04 2.51 4.30
C ASP A 158 17.87 2.17 5.25
N PRO A 159 17.07 1.12 4.98
CA PRO A 159 15.97 0.75 5.88
C PRO A 159 16.44 0.31 7.27
N ALA A 160 17.72 0.00 7.45
CA ALA A 160 18.32 -0.29 8.76
C ALA A 160 18.80 0.97 9.51
N ASP A 161 18.92 2.13 8.85
CA ASP A 161 19.29 3.39 9.49
C ASP A 161 18.05 4.16 9.96
N CYS A 162 17.61 3.87 11.18
CA CYS A 162 16.45 4.52 11.77
C CYS A 162 16.59 6.03 11.94
N ALA A 163 17.81 6.56 12.07
CA ALA A 163 18.00 8.00 12.18
C ALA A 163 17.76 8.67 10.82
N GLU A 164 18.20 8.03 9.74
CA GLU A 164 17.95 8.48 8.37
C GLU A 164 16.45 8.41 8.03
N LEU A 165 15.79 7.27 8.29
CA LEU A 165 14.36 7.11 8.04
C LEU A 165 13.50 8.16 8.77
N ASN A 166 13.78 8.37 10.05
CA ASN A 166 13.04 9.32 10.89
C ASN A 166 13.36 10.79 10.58
N SER A 167 14.32 11.08 9.70
CA SER A 167 14.57 12.45 9.23
C SER A 167 13.45 13.00 8.36
N GLY A 168 12.56 12.14 7.85
CA GLY A 168 11.46 12.50 6.95
C GLY A 168 11.89 12.78 5.50
N GLN A 169 13.15 12.52 5.16
CA GLN A 169 13.70 12.78 3.82
C GLN A 169 13.55 11.59 2.86
N CYS A 170 13.35 10.39 3.39
CA CYS A 170 13.35 9.15 2.62
C CYS A 170 12.10 9.00 1.77
N ASP A 171 12.29 8.52 0.54
CA ASP A 171 11.20 8.06 -0.31
C ASP A 171 10.78 6.65 0.05
N TYR A 172 9.47 6.46 0.12
CA TYR A 172 8.85 5.16 0.29
C TYR A 172 8.18 4.75 -1.01
N PHE A 173 8.55 3.56 -1.48
CA PHE A 173 7.86 2.88 -2.56
C PHE A 173 7.84 1.40 -2.21
N GLY A 174 6.66 0.80 -2.10
CA GLY A 174 6.53 -0.63 -1.79
C GLY A 174 5.36 -1.23 -2.56
N VAL A 175 5.54 -2.48 -3.00
CA VAL A 175 4.48 -3.30 -3.62
C VAL A 175 4.30 -4.53 -2.75
N PHE A 176 3.07 -4.83 -2.33
CA PHE A 176 2.72 -5.98 -1.52
C PHE A 176 1.67 -6.81 -2.27
N THR A 177 1.78 -8.13 -2.17
CA THR A 177 0.76 -9.05 -2.68
C THR A 177 0.12 -9.74 -1.48
N LEU A 178 -1.17 -9.52 -1.28
CA LEU A 178 -1.90 -9.98 -0.11
C LEU A 178 -2.88 -11.08 -0.46
N GLU A 179 -2.94 -12.08 0.42
CA GLU A 179 -3.93 -13.14 0.41
C GLU A 179 -4.80 -13.02 1.66
N ARG A 180 -6.02 -13.54 1.59
CA ARG A 180 -6.93 -13.51 2.74
C ARG A 180 -6.54 -14.58 3.76
N GLU A 181 -6.48 -14.18 5.02
CA GLU A 181 -6.20 -15.04 6.17
C GLU A 181 -7.28 -14.86 7.26
N GLN A 182 -7.41 -15.89 8.10
CA GLN A 182 -8.25 -15.88 9.28
C GLN A 182 -7.34 -15.74 10.52
N LEU A 183 -7.68 -14.82 11.42
CA LEU A 183 -6.91 -14.47 12.62
C LEU A 183 -7.05 -15.49 13.75
#